data_AF-A0AAD6ZIX6-F1
#
_entry.id   AF-A0AAD6ZIX6-F1
#
_cell.length_a   1.000
_cell.length_b   1.000
_cell.length_c   1.000
_cell.angle_alpha   90.00
_cell.angle_beta   90.00
_cell.angle_gamma   90.00
#
_symmetry.space_group_name_H-M   'P 1'
#
loop_
_entity.id
_entity.type
_entity.pdbx_description
1 polymer ?
#
loop_
_entity_poly.entity_id
_entity_poly.type
_entity_poly.pdbx_seq_one_letter_code
_entity_poly.pdbx_strand_id
1 'polypeptide(L)'
;MSDLPRRSYHKVEYQLDVTVAVSGASSSAQIDPSLLNADDNVEKRLLYIHVTLEWTERSGKSTRNNARSKKMHESKLVSTAVDVVSTSRVAFVPIALGAHGYADVYVAGIASGPGMRIFWTGSPGGKGGATVVFSDQHWQIVVQKLRAAMKASKRLDTISIIFNLDEMEGWSSIHSPDAYESELTYGSRVPDTENCTPAQVALGGAIDEIKAAHSCVEHGATYFIDGDLHHMEMNRFRLGMWGQAVLAGKCEPTDPPPQETSWNGGTGSTLSRPKPRGRSGPNPAQQAASSSTSDTTNLLTTMVPVMAMMAQNMASNISAPAPAAPASAPRSPVPPSSPPPAIEDDLDVFMDAFWRAKNIADTCIDNAKDQLRDASYTPDIICEPSVASERLMELTGFAEGVVHRLKKFARQWSGKIEGKSARRGISF
;
A
#
# COMPACT_ATOMS: atom_id res chain seq x y z
N MET A 1 -52.18 -3.86 -13.55
CA MET A 1 -51.61 -2.50 -13.62
C MET A 1 -51.70 -1.95 -12.21
N SER A 2 -50.60 -2.06 -11.47
CA SER A 2 -50.54 -1.76 -10.04
C SER A 2 -49.37 -0.82 -9.83
N ASP A 3 -49.68 0.44 -9.49
CA ASP A 3 -48.70 1.51 -9.28
C ASP A 3 -47.82 1.19 -8.07
N LEU A 4 -46.51 1.08 -8.31
CA LEU A 4 -45.49 1.03 -7.24
C LEU A 4 -44.95 2.44 -6.96
N PRO A 5 -44.71 2.79 -5.69
CA PRO A 5 -44.32 4.13 -5.30
C PRO A 5 -42.86 4.43 -5.68
N ARG A 6 -42.65 5.56 -6.35
CA ARG A 6 -41.33 6.15 -6.62
C ARG A 6 -40.63 6.47 -5.30
N ARG A 7 -39.54 5.76 -5.00
CA ARG A 7 -38.58 6.16 -3.95
C ARG A 7 -37.74 7.33 -4.45
N SER A 8 -37.95 8.48 -3.82
CA SER A 8 -37.06 9.65 -3.89
C SER A 8 -35.74 9.32 -3.19
N TYR A 9 -34.62 9.46 -3.90
CA TYR A 9 -33.29 9.39 -3.31
C TYR A 9 -32.88 10.80 -2.86
N HIS A 10 -32.79 11.02 -1.55
CA HIS A 10 -32.19 12.23 -1.00
C HIS A 10 -30.66 12.16 -1.14
N LYS A 11 -30.11 13.13 -1.86
CA LYS A 11 -28.67 13.43 -1.90
C LYS A 11 -28.27 13.96 -0.51
N VAL A 12 -27.46 13.21 0.23
CA VAL A 12 -26.86 13.66 1.49
C VAL A 12 -25.57 14.40 1.14
N GLU A 13 -25.62 15.74 1.19
CA GLU A 13 -24.44 16.60 1.15
C GLU A 13 -23.80 16.62 2.54
N TYR A 14 -22.59 16.07 2.66
CA TYR A 14 -21.78 16.20 3.88
C TYR A 14 -21.07 17.55 3.85
N GLN A 15 -21.57 18.49 4.64
CA GLN A 15 -20.91 19.76 4.91
C GLN A 15 -19.94 19.54 6.08
N LEU A 16 -18.65 19.40 5.78
CA LEU A 16 -17.59 19.31 6.77
C LEU A 16 -17.13 20.72 7.14
N ASP A 17 -17.66 21.25 8.24
CA ASP A 17 -17.15 22.48 8.87
C ASP A 17 -15.85 22.15 9.62
N VAL A 18 -14.71 22.44 9.00
CA VAL A 18 -13.39 22.30 9.62
C VAL A 18 -12.93 23.65 10.13
N THR A 19 -13.09 23.90 11.42
CA THR A 19 -12.54 25.08 12.11
C THR A 19 -11.07 24.81 12.45
N VAL A 20 -10.14 25.39 11.67
CA VAL A 20 -8.70 25.24 11.91
C VAL A 20 -8.23 26.26 12.95
N ALA A 21 -7.84 25.79 14.14
CA ALA A 21 -7.10 26.59 15.11
C ALA A 21 -5.61 26.64 14.71
N VAL A 22 -5.11 27.84 14.40
CA VAL A 22 -3.70 28.07 14.06
C VAL A 22 -2.91 28.29 15.34
N SER A 23 -2.10 27.31 15.75
CA SER A 23 -1.11 27.46 16.83
C SER A 23 0.29 27.56 16.24
N GLY A 24 0.98 28.66 16.54
CA GLY A 24 2.27 29.02 15.96
C GLY A 24 3.46 28.44 16.74
N ALA A 25 4.34 27.73 16.03
CA ALA A 25 5.71 27.49 16.44
C ALA A 25 6.64 27.68 15.23
N SER A 26 7.47 28.72 15.30
CA SER A 26 8.34 29.22 14.23
C SER A 26 9.62 28.40 14.06
N SER A 27 9.86 27.93 12.84
CA SER A 27 11.19 27.64 12.31
C SER A 27 11.36 28.46 11.03
N SER A 28 12.31 29.39 11.05
CA SER A 28 12.45 30.49 10.09
C SER A 28 13.16 30.05 8.81
N ALA A 29 12.40 29.53 7.84
CA ALA A 29 12.67 29.87 6.45
C ALA A 29 12.08 31.26 6.22
N GLN A 30 12.92 32.27 5.92
CA GLN A 30 12.42 33.61 5.58
C GLN A 30 11.60 33.52 4.30
N ILE A 31 10.28 33.44 4.45
CA ILE A 31 9.32 33.63 3.35
C ILE A 31 9.24 35.13 3.13
N ASP A 32 9.56 35.58 1.92
CA ASP A 32 9.45 36.99 1.53
C ASP A 32 8.00 37.48 1.72
N PRO A 33 7.74 38.40 2.68
CA PRO A 33 6.40 38.87 2.98
C PRO A 33 5.77 39.67 1.84
N SER A 34 6.54 40.11 0.85
CA SER A 34 6.02 40.81 -0.33
C SER A 34 5.18 39.90 -1.25
N LEU A 35 5.30 38.57 -1.12
CA LEU A 35 4.50 37.61 -1.91
C LEU A 35 3.09 37.34 -1.34
N LEU A 36 2.77 37.83 -0.14
CA LEU A 36 1.47 37.56 0.51
C LEU A 36 0.40 38.63 0.25
N ASN A 37 0.76 39.79 -0.32
CA ASN A 37 -0.16 40.94 -0.47
C ASN A 37 -0.56 41.27 -1.92
N ALA A 38 -0.30 40.38 -2.88
CA ALA A 38 -0.54 40.64 -4.31
C ALA A 38 -1.79 39.93 -4.85
N ASP A 39 -2.89 40.68 -4.90
CA ASP A 39 -4.12 40.43 -5.65
C ASP A 39 -4.78 39.06 -5.35
N ASP A 40 -5.76 39.07 -4.43
CA ASP A 40 -6.63 37.92 -4.10
C ASP A 40 -7.57 37.54 -5.27
N ASN A 41 -7.42 38.22 -6.42
CA ASN A 41 -8.16 37.97 -7.65
C ASN A 41 -7.44 37.00 -8.59
N VAL A 42 -6.59 36.12 -8.05
CA VAL A 42 -6.19 34.92 -8.81
C VAL A 42 -7.44 34.09 -8.97
N GLU A 43 -8.09 34.23 -10.12
CA GLU A 43 -9.26 33.45 -10.53
C GLU A 43 -9.12 32.02 -10.03
N LYS A 44 -10.17 31.51 -9.37
CA LYS A 44 -10.32 30.11 -8.99
C LYS A 44 -10.18 29.24 -10.23
N ARG A 45 -8.96 28.84 -10.53
CA ARG A 45 -8.61 28.05 -11.70
C ARG A 45 -8.56 26.60 -11.28
N LEU A 46 -9.49 25.84 -11.84
CA LEU A 46 -9.54 24.40 -11.66
C LEU A 46 -8.44 23.76 -12.51
N LEU A 47 -7.72 22.81 -11.92
CA LEU A 47 -6.67 22.05 -12.57
C LEU A 47 -7.08 20.59 -12.67
N TYR A 48 -6.76 19.95 -13.80
CA TYR A 48 -6.83 18.50 -13.92
C TYR A 48 -5.65 17.85 -13.19
N ILE A 49 -5.90 16.70 -12.60
CA ILE A 49 -4.91 15.98 -11.82
C ILE A 49 -4.61 14.64 -12.49
N HIS A 50 -3.36 14.44 -12.90
CA HIS A 50 -2.86 13.17 -13.40
C HIS A 50 -2.11 12.43 -12.30
N VAL A 51 -2.67 11.31 -11.82
CA VAL A 51 -2.17 10.57 -10.65
C VAL A 51 -1.50 9.28 -11.11
N THR A 52 -0.23 9.13 -10.74
CA THR A 52 0.56 7.92 -10.97
C THR A 52 0.83 7.22 -9.64
N LEU A 53 0.52 5.94 -9.56
CA LEU A 53 0.93 5.07 -8.47
C LEU A 53 2.18 4.32 -8.91
N GLU A 54 3.18 4.25 -8.05
CA GLU A 54 4.38 3.43 -8.20
C GLU A 54 4.42 2.38 -7.09
N TRP A 55 4.77 1.14 -7.41
CA TRP A 55 4.95 0.08 -6.42
C TRP A 55 5.95 -0.96 -6.93
N THR A 56 6.46 -1.77 -6.01
CA THR A 56 7.40 -2.83 -6.34
C THR A 56 6.70 -4.18 -6.31
N GLU A 57 6.44 -4.75 -7.49
CA GLU A 57 5.91 -6.10 -7.57
C GLU A 57 7.05 -7.12 -7.33
N ARG A 58 6.91 -7.89 -6.24
CA ARG A 58 7.77 -9.06 -6.00
C ARG A 58 7.30 -10.17 -6.94
N SER A 59 8.11 -10.48 -7.95
CA SER A 59 7.81 -11.58 -8.87
C SER A 59 7.65 -12.89 -8.08
N GLY A 60 6.43 -13.43 -8.08
CA GLY A 60 6.09 -14.66 -7.38
C GLY A 60 6.93 -15.84 -7.90
N LYS A 61 7.55 -16.58 -6.97
CA LYS A 61 8.26 -17.85 -7.18
C LYS A 61 9.33 -17.81 -8.28
N SER A 62 10.35 -16.97 -8.12
CA SER A 62 11.66 -17.29 -8.70
C SER A 62 12.29 -18.41 -7.87
N THR A 63 12.40 -19.61 -8.44
CA THR A 63 13.06 -20.79 -7.84
C THR A 63 14.58 -20.67 -7.72
N ARG A 64 15.15 -19.48 -7.94
CA ARG A 64 16.55 -19.15 -7.68
C ARG A 64 16.63 -17.81 -6.96
N ASN A 65 17.57 -17.71 -6.02
CA ASN A 65 17.86 -16.64 -5.05
C ASN A 65 17.98 -15.19 -5.58
N ASN A 66 17.53 -14.87 -6.80
CA ASN A 66 17.52 -13.55 -7.40
C ASN A 66 16.15 -13.23 -8.00
N ALA A 67 15.10 -13.23 -7.17
CA ALA A 67 13.84 -12.58 -7.59
C ALA A 67 14.12 -11.07 -7.74
N ARG A 68 14.31 -10.62 -8.99
CA ARG A 68 14.43 -9.19 -9.27
C ARG A 68 13.07 -8.55 -9.00
N SER A 69 13.05 -7.56 -8.12
CA SER A 69 11.93 -6.67 -7.94
C SER A 69 11.69 -5.89 -9.23
N LYS A 70 10.45 -5.85 -9.69
CA LYS A 70 10.05 -5.02 -10.84
C LYS A 70 9.28 -3.82 -10.32
N LYS A 71 9.75 -2.61 -10.64
CA LYS A 71 8.98 -1.39 -10.41
C LYS A 71 7.83 -1.35 -11.42
N MET A 72 6.62 -1.29 -10.90
CA MET A 72 5.38 -1.15 -11.64
C MET A 72 4.83 0.25 -11.44
N HIS A 73 4.05 0.72 -12.41
CA HIS A 73 3.36 1.99 -12.31
C HIS A 73 2.00 1.93 -13.01
N GLU A 74 1.04 2.68 -12.48
CA GLU A 74 -0.30 2.85 -13.05
C GLU A 74 -0.69 4.32 -12.99
N SER A 75 -1.16 4.89 -14.10
CA SER A 75 -1.53 6.31 -14.19
C SER A 75 -3.00 6.47 -14.56
N LYS A 76 -3.70 7.41 -13.89
CA LYS A 76 -5.09 7.79 -14.18
C LYS A 76 -5.29 9.29 -14.01
N LEU A 77 -6.23 9.84 -14.78
CA LEU A 77 -6.69 11.21 -14.62
C LEU A 77 -7.85 11.24 -13.60
N VAL A 78 -7.84 12.19 -12.67
CA VAL A 78 -9.02 12.50 -11.84
C VAL A 78 -10.12 13.00 -12.78
N SER A 79 -11.33 12.47 -12.60
CA SER A 79 -12.47 12.72 -13.48
C SER A 79 -12.98 14.16 -13.45
N THR A 80 -12.75 14.88 -12.35
CA THR A 80 -13.17 16.26 -12.14
C THR A 80 -11.95 17.18 -11.99
N ALA A 81 -12.03 18.39 -12.53
CA ALA A 81 -11.04 19.43 -12.26
C ALA A 81 -11.15 19.90 -10.79
N VAL A 82 -10.02 20.24 -10.17
CA VAL A 82 -9.91 20.50 -8.73
C VAL A 82 -9.29 21.87 -8.49
N ASP A 83 -9.80 22.62 -7.53
CA ASP A 83 -9.17 23.85 -7.04
C ASP A 83 -8.01 23.52 -6.11
N VAL A 84 -6.86 23.15 -6.69
CA VAL A 84 -5.68 22.70 -5.94
C VAL A 84 -5.15 23.78 -5.00
N VAL A 85 -5.32 25.06 -5.37
CA VAL A 85 -4.76 26.20 -4.64
C VAL A 85 -5.51 26.48 -3.33
N SER A 86 -6.82 26.24 -3.33
CA SER A 86 -7.66 26.41 -2.14
C SER A 86 -7.87 25.12 -1.35
N THR A 87 -7.51 23.96 -1.90
CA THR A 87 -7.66 22.66 -1.21
C THR A 87 -6.52 22.44 -0.21
N SER A 88 -6.84 22.01 1.01
CA SER A 88 -5.84 21.61 2.01
C SER A 88 -5.17 20.28 1.62
N ARG A 89 -3.95 20.01 2.11
CA ARG A 89 -3.27 18.72 1.84
C ARG A 89 -4.13 17.53 2.25
N VAL A 90 -4.73 17.60 3.43
CA VAL A 90 -5.56 16.53 4.00
C VAL A 90 -6.76 16.23 3.11
N ALA A 91 -7.41 17.25 2.55
CA ALA A 91 -8.53 17.08 1.62
C ALA A 91 -8.06 16.66 0.21
N PHE A 92 -6.87 17.10 -0.22
CA PHE A 92 -6.35 16.83 -1.54
C PHE A 92 -5.92 15.38 -1.76
N VAL A 93 -5.29 14.76 -0.75
CA VAL A 93 -4.83 13.36 -0.82
C VAL A 93 -5.95 12.37 -1.19
N PRO A 94 -7.11 12.33 -0.51
CA PRO A 94 -8.18 11.41 -0.87
C PRO A 94 -8.78 11.71 -2.25
N ILE A 95 -8.84 12.99 -2.67
CA ILE A 95 -9.29 13.36 -4.02
C ILE A 95 -8.36 12.75 -5.09
N ALA A 96 -7.05 12.87 -4.91
CA ALA A 96 -6.08 12.32 -5.84
C ALA A 96 -6.08 10.78 -5.85
N LEU A 97 -6.08 10.15 -4.67
CA LEU A 97 -6.10 8.69 -4.54
C LEU A 97 -7.44 8.07 -4.98
N GLY A 98 -8.53 8.84 -4.94
CA GLY A 98 -9.84 8.46 -5.44
C GLY A 98 -9.86 8.07 -6.92
N ALA A 99 -8.96 8.63 -7.75
CA ALA A 99 -8.83 8.23 -9.17
C ALA A 99 -8.50 6.74 -9.34
N HIS A 100 -7.87 6.12 -8.34
CA HIS A 100 -7.50 4.71 -8.33
C HIS A 100 -8.31 3.87 -7.34
N GLY A 101 -9.31 4.46 -6.67
CA GLY A 101 -10.13 3.76 -5.67
C GLY A 101 -9.41 3.55 -4.33
N TYR A 102 -8.40 4.38 -4.01
CA TYR A 102 -7.64 4.29 -2.75
C TYR A 102 -7.97 5.39 -1.74
N ALA A 103 -9.00 6.20 -1.99
CA ALA A 103 -9.40 7.29 -1.10
C ALA A 103 -9.73 6.81 0.33
N ASP A 104 -10.37 5.64 0.44
CA ASP A 104 -10.75 5.02 1.72
C ASP A 104 -9.66 4.08 2.27
N VAL A 105 -8.57 3.87 1.52
CA VAL A 105 -7.49 2.96 1.92
C VAL A 105 -6.42 3.74 2.67
N TYR A 106 -6.02 4.92 2.17
CA TYR A 106 -4.97 5.73 2.79
C TYR A 106 -5.53 7.06 3.27
N VAL A 107 -5.26 7.38 4.54
CA VAL A 107 -5.74 8.62 5.16
C VAL A 107 -4.55 9.51 5.50
N ALA A 108 -4.63 10.77 5.09
CA ALA A 108 -3.67 11.78 5.50
C ALA A 108 -3.99 12.22 6.94
N GLY A 109 -3.00 12.14 7.83
CA GLY A 109 -3.10 12.73 9.16
C GLY A 109 -3.08 14.26 9.13
N ILE A 110 -3.46 14.87 10.25
CA ILE A 110 -3.56 16.33 10.41
C ILE A 110 -2.20 16.99 10.15
N ALA A 111 -1.11 16.51 10.76
CA ALA A 111 0.22 17.12 10.63
C ALA A 111 1.06 16.56 9.47
N SER A 112 0.83 15.30 9.10
CA SER A 112 1.64 14.56 8.12
C SER A 112 0.79 13.54 7.38
N GLY A 113 1.24 13.07 6.23
CA GLY A 113 0.51 12.09 5.43
C GLY A 113 1.41 11.37 4.43
N PRO A 114 0.80 10.56 3.54
CA PRO A 114 1.54 9.80 2.54
C PRO A 114 2.37 10.73 1.66
N GLY A 115 3.63 10.38 1.46
CA GLY A 115 4.54 11.15 0.63
C GLY A 115 4.07 11.18 -0.83
N MET A 116 3.93 12.39 -1.39
CA MET A 116 3.56 12.58 -2.80
C MET A 116 4.52 13.51 -3.52
N ARG A 117 4.92 13.14 -4.74
CA ARG A 117 5.72 14.01 -5.62
C ARG A 117 4.80 14.78 -6.55
N ILE A 118 4.91 16.10 -6.56
CA ILE A 118 4.07 16.98 -7.39
C ILE A 118 4.94 17.73 -8.38
N PHE A 119 4.54 17.73 -9.65
CA PHE A 119 5.19 18.47 -10.72
C PHE A 119 4.19 18.86 -11.81
N TRP A 120 4.58 19.79 -12.67
CA TRP A 120 3.80 20.24 -13.81
C TRP A 120 4.71 20.68 -14.95
N THR A 121 4.15 20.94 -16.13
CA THR A 121 4.93 21.42 -17.27
C THR A 121 5.59 22.76 -16.94
N GLY A 122 6.93 22.78 -16.96
CA GLY A 122 7.72 23.96 -16.59
C GLY A 122 8.02 24.11 -15.10
N SER A 123 7.64 23.15 -14.24
CA SER A 123 8.09 23.15 -12.85
C SER A 123 9.62 22.95 -12.75
N PRO A 124 10.32 23.63 -11.83
CA PRO A 124 11.76 23.45 -11.65
C PRO A 124 12.13 21.96 -11.44
N GLY A 125 13.06 21.44 -12.25
CA GLY A 125 13.54 20.05 -12.17
C GLY A 125 12.61 18.99 -12.82
N GLY A 126 11.44 19.37 -13.32
CA GLY A 126 10.49 18.45 -13.96
C GLY A 126 10.11 17.24 -13.07
N LYS A 127 9.86 16.08 -13.69
CA LYS A 127 9.52 14.83 -12.97
C LYS A 127 10.64 14.35 -12.04
N GLY A 128 11.90 14.54 -12.43
CA GLY A 128 13.07 14.06 -11.67
C GLY A 128 13.40 14.90 -10.43
N GLY A 129 13.11 16.21 -10.48
CA GLY A 129 13.31 17.16 -9.38
C GLY A 129 12.01 17.56 -8.66
N ALA A 130 10.94 16.77 -8.84
CA ALA A 130 9.64 17.03 -8.21
C ALA A 130 9.76 17.09 -6.69
N THR A 131 9.11 18.09 -6.07
CA THR A 131 9.12 18.24 -4.60
C THR A 131 8.28 17.15 -3.95
N VAL A 132 8.83 16.49 -2.92
CA VAL A 132 8.11 15.51 -2.09
C VAL A 132 7.36 16.25 -0.98
N VAL A 133 6.03 16.11 -0.97
CA VAL A 133 5.14 16.67 0.04
C VAL A 133 4.73 15.58 1.02
N PHE A 134 5.02 15.81 2.30
CA PHE A 134 4.57 14.95 3.41
C PHE A 134 3.85 15.74 4.50
N SER A 135 4.06 17.06 4.59
CA SER A 135 3.47 17.95 5.60
C SER A 135 2.73 19.13 4.97
N ASP A 136 1.92 19.82 5.78
CA ASP A 136 1.21 21.03 5.36
C ASP A 136 2.17 22.16 4.98
N GLN A 137 3.32 22.27 5.65
CA GLN A 137 4.34 23.26 5.29
C GLN A 137 4.86 23.04 3.86
N HIS A 138 5.14 21.78 3.50
CA HIS A 138 5.57 21.45 2.13
C HIS A 138 4.46 21.70 1.12
N TRP A 139 3.21 21.42 1.49
CA TRP A 139 2.05 21.73 0.67
C TRP A 139 1.95 23.22 0.36
N GLN A 140 2.10 24.10 1.37
CA GLN A 140 2.07 25.55 1.15
C GLN A 140 3.17 26.03 0.20
N ILE A 141 4.38 25.47 0.29
CA ILE A 141 5.48 25.80 -0.65
C ILE A 141 5.09 25.39 -2.08
N VAL A 142 4.48 24.21 -2.27
CA VAL A 142 4.02 23.77 -3.59
C VAL A 142 2.90 24.65 -4.11
N VAL A 143 1.90 24.99 -3.28
CA VAL A 143 0.80 25.90 -3.64
C VAL A 143 1.32 27.28 -4.04
N GLN A 144 2.31 27.83 -3.31
CA GLN A 144 2.92 29.12 -3.66
C GLN A 144 3.62 29.07 -5.02
N LYS A 145 4.42 28.03 -5.27
CA LYS A 145 5.08 27.81 -6.57
C LYS A 145 4.07 27.62 -7.70
N LEU A 146 2.98 26.90 -7.42
CA LEU A 146 1.90 26.66 -8.37
C LEU A 146 1.19 27.97 -8.72
N ARG A 147 0.85 28.81 -7.74
CA ARG A 147 0.28 30.16 -7.97
C ARG A 147 1.19 31.00 -8.88
N ALA A 148 2.50 31.03 -8.60
CA ALA A 148 3.45 31.77 -9.43
C ALA A 148 3.48 31.23 -10.87
N ALA A 149 3.46 29.90 -11.05
CA ALA A 149 3.41 29.27 -12.36
C ALA A 149 2.11 29.56 -13.12
N MET A 150 0.97 29.60 -12.44
CA MET A 150 -0.34 29.94 -13.03
C MET A 150 -0.42 31.42 -13.45
N LYS A 151 0.25 32.32 -12.72
CA LYS A 151 0.40 33.72 -13.11
C LYS A 151 1.31 33.86 -14.34
N ALA A 152 2.42 33.11 -14.38
CA ALA A 152 3.39 33.16 -15.48
C ALA A 152 2.89 32.46 -16.77
N SER A 153 2.08 31.41 -16.64
CA SER A 153 1.61 30.60 -17.76
C SER A 153 0.09 30.46 -17.78
N LYS A 154 -0.54 30.96 -18.84
CA LYS A 154 -1.98 30.76 -19.10
C LYS A 154 -2.33 29.31 -19.50
N ARG A 155 -1.33 28.47 -19.78
CA ARG A 155 -1.51 27.09 -20.29
C ARG A 155 -1.39 26.02 -19.21
N LEU A 156 -1.23 26.40 -17.94
CA LEU A 156 -1.14 25.43 -16.87
C LEU A 156 -2.54 24.95 -16.48
N ASP A 157 -2.95 23.84 -17.06
CA ASP A 157 -4.26 23.19 -16.83
C ASP A 157 -4.15 21.88 -16.05
N THR A 158 -2.97 21.24 -16.06
CA THR A 158 -2.78 19.89 -15.53
C THR A 158 -1.57 19.84 -14.59
N ILE A 159 -1.74 19.19 -13.45
CA ILE A 159 -0.64 18.81 -12.55
C ILE A 159 -0.49 17.29 -12.51
N SER A 160 0.73 16.82 -12.32
CA SER A 160 1.04 15.39 -12.17
C SER A 160 1.48 15.09 -10.74
N ILE A 161 0.94 14.01 -10.20
CA ILE A 161 1.23 13.52 -8.85
C ILE A 161 1.75 12.10 -8.96
N ILE A 162 2.78 11.77 -8.18
CA ILE A 162 3.24 10.40 -8.01
C ILE A 162 3.17 10.01 -6.53
N PHE A 163 2.47 8.91 -6.26
CA PHE A 163 2.45 8.23 -4.98
C PHE A 163 3.28 6.95 -5.07
N ASN A 164 4.12 6.68 -4.06
CA ASN A 164 4.82 5.40 -3.94
C ASN A 164 4.09 4.53 -2.91
N LEU A 165 3.35 3.52 -3.37
CA LEU A 165 2.56 2.65 -2.50
C LEU A 165 3.44 1.87 -1.51
N ASP A 166 4.68 1.54 -1.88
CA ASP A 166 5.61 0.84 -0.98
C ASP A 166 5.99 1.72 0.24
N GLU A 167 6.02 3.05 0.07
CA GLU A 167 6.32 4.01 1.14
C GLU A 167 5.05 4.46 1.91
N MET A 168 3.87 4.12 1.39
CA MET A 168 2.59 4.52 1.96
C MET A 168 1.98 3.49 2.91
N GLU A 169 2.58 2.32 3.07
CA GLU A 169 2.06 1.22 3.90
C GLU A 169 1.70 1.66 5.33
N GLY A 170 2.50 2.55 5.93
CA GLY A 170 2.25 3.11 7.27
C GLY A 170 1.09 4.11 7.37
N TRP A 171 0.44 4.45 6.25
CA TRP A 171 -0.71 5.37 6.18
C TRP A 171 -2.01 4.66 5.78
N SER A 172 -1.99 3.33 5.69
CA SER A 172 -3.18 2.52 5.42
C SER A 172 -4.15 2.60 6.60
N SER A 173 -5.34 3.14 6.37
CA SER A 173 -6.47 3.12 7.30
C SER A 173 -7.11 1.74 7.43
N ILE A 174 -6.95 0.90 6.40
CA ILE A 174 -7.22 -0.53 6.49
C ILE A 174 -6.00 -1.16 7.18
N HIS A 175 -5.87 -0.90 8.48
CA HIS A 175 -5.28 -1.92 9.33
C HIS A 175 -6.30 -3.04 9.37
N SER A 176 -5.92 -4.19 8.80
CA SER A 176 -6.65 -5.43 9.04
C SER A 176 -6.97 -5.49 10.53
N PRO A 177 -8.20 -5.82 10.95
CA PRO A 177 -8.53 -6.02 12.37
C PRO A 177 -7.58 -7.02 13.06
N ASP A 178 -6.80 -7.80 12.30
CA ASP A 178 -5.78 -8.73 12.79
C ASP A 178 -4.36 -8.13 12.93
N ALA A 179 -4.13 -6.86 12.56
CA ALA A 179 -2.81 -6.24 12.61
C ALA A 179 -2.53 -5.59 13.99
N TYR A 180 -2.38 -6.42 15.02
CA TYR A 180 -1.99 -6.03 16.38
C TYR A 180 -0.56 -5.41 16.49
N GLU A 181 0.14 -5.20 15.38
CA GLU A 181 1.51 -4.66 15.35
C GLU A 181 1.60 -3.12 15.37
N SER A 182 0.47 -2.40 15.44
CA SER A 182 0.43 -0.93 15.35
C SER A 182 1.11 -0.13 16.48
N GLU A 183 1.69 -0.79 17.49
CA GLU A 183 2.35 -0.12 18.62
C GLU A 183 3.85 0.14 18.36
N LEU A 184 4.46 -0.45 17.32
CA LEU A 184 5.90 -0.25 17.05
C LEU A 184 6.22 0.93 16.09
N THR A 185 5.23 1.45 15.37
CA THR A 185 5.47 2.46 14.32
C THR A 185 5.38 3.90 14.85
N TYR A 186 4.71 4.11 15.99
CA TYR A 186 4.67 5.40 16.66
C TYR A 186 5.85 5.53 17.63
N GLY A 187 6.98 6.01 17.12
CA GLY A 187 8.14 6.34 17.95
C GLY A 187 7.75 7.19 19.16
N SER A 188 8.04 6.65 20.35
CA SER A 188 8.03 7.29 21.69
C SER A 188 6.77 8.00 22.17
N ARG A 189 5.64 8.00 21.46
CA ARG A 189 4.36 8.44 22.03
C ARG A 189 3.64 7.24 22.60
N VAL A 190 3.65 7.14 23.92
CA VAL A 190 2.76 6.27 24.69
C VAL A 190 1.33 6.51 24.15
N PRO A 191 0.63 5.48 23.64
CA PRO A 191 -0.74 5.61 23.19
C PRO A 191 -1.57 6.27 24.29
N ASP A 192 -2.29 7.32 23.93
CA ASP A 192 -3.21 7.96 24.86
C ASP A 192 -4.26 6.94 25.28
N THR A 193 -4.30 6.61 26.57
CA THR A 193 -5.20 5.59 27.12
C THR A 193 -6.66 5.94 26.89
N GLU A 194 -6.98 7.21 26.68
CA GLU A 194 -8.34 7.68 26.36
C GLU A 194 -8.83 7.26 24.96
N ASN A 195 -7.91 6.91 24.04
CA ASN A 195 -8.25 6.48 22.69
C ASN A 195 -8.29 4.96 22.50
N CYS A 196 -8.00 4.18 23.56
CA CYS A 196 -8.10 2.73 23.49
C CYS A 196 -9.57 2.30 23.51
N THR A 197 -9.94 1.42 22.59
CA THR A 197 -11.29 0.82 22.62
C THR A 197 -11.44 -0.03 23.89
N PRO A 198 -12.66 -0.19 24.44
CA PRO A 198 -12.89 -1.03 25.62
C PRO A 198 -12.33 -2.46 25.46
N ALA A 199 -12.38 -3.02 24.24
CA ALA A 199 -11.81 -4.33 23.93
C ALA A 199 -10.27 -4.37 24.04
N GLN A 200 -9.57 -3.30 23.61
CA GLN A 200 -8.12 -3.20 23.75
C GLN A 200 -7.70 -3.02 25.21
N VAL A 201 -8.47 -2.25 25.99
CA VAL A 201 -8.24 -2.10 27.43
C VAL A 201 -8.39 -3.44 28.14
N ALA A 202 -9.44 -4.20 27.82
CA ALA A 202 -9.63 -5.54 28.35
C ALA A 202 -8.49 -6.49 27.96
N LEU A 203 -7.99 -6.41 26.72
CA LEU A 203 -6.88 -7.23 26.25
C LEU A 203 -5.57 -6.88 26.98
N GLY A 204 -5.32 -5.58 27.19
CA GLY A 204 -4.18 -5.12 28.00
C GLY A 204 -4.24 -5.66 29.43
N GLY A 205 -5.41 -5.61 30.06
CA GLY A 205 -5.64 -6.18 31.39
C GLY A 205 -5.36 -7.68 31.43
N ALA A 206 -5.91 -8.46 30.50
CA ALA A 206 -5.66 -9.90 30.41
C ALA A 206 -4.17 -10.23 30.20
N ILE A 207 -3.46 -9.45 29.37
CA ILE A 207 -2.01 -9.61 29.16
C ILE A 207 -1.23 -9.35 30.46
N ASP A 208 -1.59 -8.33 31.22
CA ASP A 208 -0.90 -8.02 32.47
C ASP A 208 -1.15 -9.07 33.55
N GLU A 209 -2.35 -9.66 33.60
CA GLU A 209 -2.65 -10.83 34.45
C GLU A 209 -1.81 -12.05 34.06
N ILE A 210 -1.68 -12.36 32.76
CA ILE A 210 -0.82 -13.44 32.26
C ILE A 210 0.65 -13.18 32.66
N LYS A 211 1.14 -11.95 32.50
CA LYS A 211 2.52 -11.59 32.89
C LYS A 211 2.78 -11.78 34.38
N ALA A 212 1.80 -11.46 35.22
CA ALA A 212 1.89 -11.64 36.67
C ALA A 212 1.94 -13.12 37.04
N ALA A 213 1.08 -13.94 36.41
CA ALA A 213 1.02 -15.39 36.65
C ALA A 213 2.27 -16.15 36.15
N HIS A 214 2.87 -15.69 35.05
CA HIS A 214 3.95 -16.40 34.34
C HIS A 214 5.29 -15.62 34.36
N SER A 215 5.59 -14.95 35.46
CA SER A 215 6.88 -14.30 35.66
C SER A 215 7.99 -15.34 35.94
N CYS A 216 9.08 -15.28 35.19
CA CYS A 216 10.20 -16.21 35.35
C CYS A 216 11.37 -15.57 36.10
N VAL A 217 11.72 -16.14 37.25
CA VAL A 217 12.81 -15.66 38.13
C VAL A 217 14.17 -15.73 37.44
N GLU A 218 14.42 -16.76 36.63
CA GLU A 218 15.73 -16.95 35.97
C GLU A 218 16.01 -15.93 34.87
N HIS A 219 14.96 -15.51 34.15
CA HIS A 219 15.10 -14.66 32.96
C HIS A 219 14.64 -13.21 33.19
N GLY A 220 13.94 -12.92 34.29
CA GLY A 220 13.43 -11.58 34.59
C GLY A 220 12.35 -11.08 33.62
N ALA A 221 11.70 -11.99 32.90
CA ALA A 221 10.67 -11.70 31.91
C ALA A 221 9.52 -12.72 32.00
N THR A 222 8.47 -12.54 31.20
CA THR A 222 7.33 -13.46 31.15
C THR A 222 7.67 -14.67 30.28
N TYR A 223 7.62 -15.86 30.87
CA TYR A 223 7.86 -17.13 30.18
C TYR A 223 6.77 -18.12 30.54
N PHE A 224 6.32 -18.87 29.55
CA PHE A 224 5.53 -20.08 29.79
C PHE A 224 6.51 -21.24 30.02
N ILE A 225 6.33 -22.00 31.10
CA ILE A 225 7.12 -23.19 31.40
C ILE A 225 6.27 -24.39 30.99
N ASP A 226 6.72 -25.09 29.96
CA ASP A 226 6.04 -26.31 29.48
C ASP A 226 6.22 -27.47 30.48
N GLY A 227 5.45 -28.55 30.33
CA GLY A 227 5.53 -29.74 31.20
C GLY A 227 6.92 -30.40 31.25
N ASP A 228 7.74 -30.18 30.22
CA ASP A 228 9.14 -30.61 30.13
C ASP A 228 10.13 -29.63 30.79
N LEU A 229 9.64 -28.64 31.54
CA LEU A 229 10.42 -27.55 32.14
C LEU A 229 11.16 -26.68 31.11
N HIS A 230 10.68 -26.65 29.87
CA HIS A 230 11.22 -25.75 28.84
C HIS A 230 10.63 -24.35 29.00
N HIS A 231 11.51 -23.36 29.15
CA HIS A 231 11.13 -21.95 29.25
C HIS A 231 10.90 -21.38 27.85
N MET A 232 9.65 -21.04 27.53
CA MET A 232 9.28 -20.39 26.28
C MET A 232 9.05 -18.89 26.50
N GLU A 233 9.84 -18.05 25.84
CA GLU A 233 9.70 -16.59 25.97
C GLU A 233 8.38 -16.10 25.35
N MET A 234 7.63 -15.32 26.12
CA MET A 234 6.36 -14.75 25.69
C MET A 234 6.59 -13.41 25.01
N ASN A 235 6.64 -13.42 23.67
CA ASN A 235 6.67 -12.18 22.90
C ASN A 235 5.28 -11.50 22.87
N ARG A 236 5.25 -10.23 22.45
CA ARG A 236 4.03 -9.42 22.38
C ARG A 236 2.91 -10.09 21.58
N PHE A 237 3.24 -10.80 20.50
CA PHE A 237 2.27 -11.53 19.68
C PHE A 237 1.65 -12.72 20.42
N ARG A 238 2.47 -13.55 21.09
CA ARG A 238 2.01 -14.68 21.91
C ARG A 238 1.13 -14.22 23.06
N LEU A 239 1.54 -13.15 23.75
CA LEU A 239 0.73 -12.52 24.80
C LEU A 239 -0.61 -12.00 24.26
N GLY A 240 -0.61 -11.38 23.08
CA GLY A 240 -1.84 -10.92 22.42
C GLY A 240 -2.81 -12.06 22.12
N MET A 241 -2.32 -13.16 21.53
CA MET A 241 -3.15 -14.33 21.25
C MET A 241 -3.69 -15.00 22.52
N TRP A 242 -2.84 -15.14 23.55
CA TRP A 242 -3.24 -15.73 24.81
C TRP A 242 -4.25 -14.86 25.57
N GLY A 243 -4.01 -13.54 25.62
CA GLY A 243 -4.95 -12.58 26.23
C GLY A 243 -6.33 -12.61 25.55
N GLN A 244 -6.38 -12.78 24.21
CA GLN A 244 -7.66 -12.97 23.52
C GLN A 244 -8.35 -14.27 23.90
N ALA A 245 -7.61 -15.37 24.07
CA ALA A 245 -8.17 -16.64 24.52
C ALA A 245 -8.75 -16.55 25.94
N VAL A 246 -8.08 -15.80 26.82
CA VAL A 246 -8.57 -15.48 28.17
C VAL A 246 -9.88 -14.70 28.09
N LEU A 247 -9.92 -13.62 27.32
CA LEU A 247 -11.14 -12.82 27.14
C LEU A 247 -12.30 -13.60 26.51
N ALA A 248 -11.98 -14.58 25.66
CA ALA A 248 -12.96 -15.47 25.05
C ALA A 248 -13.43 -16.58 26.02
N GLY A 249 -12.91 -16.65 27.25
CA GLY A 249 -13.24 -17.68 28.25
C GLY A 249 -12.74 -19.07 27.86
N LYS A 250 -11.72 -19.16 27.00
CA LYS A 250 -11.14 -20.46 26.57
C LYS A 250 -10.11 -21.00 27.57
N CYS A 251 -9.50 -20.13 28.36
CA CYS A 251 -8.51 -20.46 29.38
C CYS A 251 -8.45 -19.34 30.43
N GLU A 252 -7.96 -19.64 31.63
CA GLU A 252 -7.64 -18.61 32.63
C GLU A 252 -6.24 -18.02 32.42
N PRO A 253 -5.91 -16.83 32.97
CA PRO A 253 -4.56 -16.25 32.89
C PRO A 253 -3.44 -17.12 33.47
N THR A 254 -3.78 -18.05 34.38
CA THR A 254 -2.86 -18.99 35.03
C THR A 254 -2.73 -20.33 34.29
N ASP A 255 -3.67 -20.62 33.38
CA ASP A 255 -3.71 -21.87 32.65
C ASP A 255 -2.70 -21.86 31.51
N PRO A 256 -2.16 -23.03 31.11
CA PRO A 256 -1.33 -23.09 29.91
C PRO A 256 -2.09 -22.55 28.69
N PRO A 257 -1.38 -21.95 27.72
CA PRO A 257 -2.00 -21.43 26.52
C PRO A 257 -2.73 -22.53 25.74
N PRO A 258 -3.86 -22.23 25.08
CA PRO A 258 -4.63 -23.25 24.37
C PRO A 258 -3.79 -23.93 23.29
N GLN A 259 -3.80 -25.27 23.24
CA GLN A 259 -3.01 -26.06 22.27
C GLN A 259 -3.34 -25.72 20.81
N GLU A 260 -4.55 -25.23 20.53
CA GLU A 260 -4.98 -24.78 19.20
C GLU A 260 -4.18 -23.58 18.68
N THR A 261 -3.54 -22.83 19.58
CA THR A 261 -2.65 -21.74 19.21
C THR A 261 -1.28 -22.33 18.90
N SER A 262 -1.05 -22.71 17.63
CA SER A 262 0.26 -23.20 17.20
C SER A 262 1.31 -22.07 17.28
N TRP A 263 1.98 -21.93 18.42
CA TRP A 263 2.98 -20.88 18.69
C TRP A 263 4.31 -21.10 17.98
N ASN A 264 4.50 -22.32 17.50
CA ASN A 264 5.62 -22.72 16.68
C ASN A 264 5.25 -22.45 15.23
N GLY A 265 5.30 -21.18 14.82
CA GLY A 265 5.40 -20.84 13.41
C GLY A 265 6.47 -21.74 12.79
N GLY A 266 6.07 -22.59 11.84
CA GLY A 266 6.78 -23.82 11.46
C GLY A 266 8.31 -23.74 11.53
N THR A 267 8.90 -24.64 12.32
CA THR A 267 10.34 -24.82 12.57
C THR A 267 11.18 -25.20 11.33
N GLY A 268 10.68 -24.96 10.12
CA GLY A 268 11.37 -25.23 8.85
C GLY A 268 12.09 -24.04 8.20
N SER A 269 12.04 -22.84 8.78
CA SER A 269 12.75 -21.67 8.23
C SER A 269 13.58 -21.01 9.31
N THR A 270 14.89 -21.28 9.28
CA THR A 270 15.90 -20.48 9.96
C THR A 270 15.79 -19.03 9.50
N LEU A 271 14.97 -18.24 10.20
CA LEU A 271 14.94 -16.79 10.09
C LEU A 271 16.33 -16.31 10.45
N SER A 272 17.05 -15.89 9.42
CA SER A 272 18.37 -15.30 9.55
C SER A 272 18.26 -14.09 10.46
N ARG A 273 18.90 -14.18 11.62
CA ARG A 273 19.20 -13.07 12.53
C ARG A 273 19.60 -11.83 11.71
N PRO A 274 19.07 -10.62 12.00
CA PRO A 274 19.44 -9.42 11.25
C PRO A 274 20.95 -9.23 11.31
N LYS A 275 21.62 -9.41 10.17
CA LYS A 275 23.06 -9.22 10.06
C LYS A 275 23.33 -7.73 10.31
N PRO A 276 24.21 -7.35 11.25
CA PRO A 276 24.54 -5.96 11.49
C PRO A 276 25.07 -5.36 10.18
N ARG A 277 24.37 -4.33 9.70
CA ARG A 277 24.69 -3.65 8.43
C ARG A 277 25.96 -2.85 8.65
N GLY A 278 27.09 -3.47 8.35
CA GLY A 278 28.42 -2.87 8.42
C GLY A 278 28.46 -1.55 7.65
N ARG A 279 28.66 -0.47 8.39
CA ARG A 279 29.19 0.79 7.86
C ARG A 279 30.64 0.54 7.48
N SER A 280 30.90 0.32 6.20
CA SER A 280 32.23 0.44 5.63
C SER A 280 32.10 1.16 4.30
N GLY A 281 32.02 2.49 4.38
CA GLY A 281 32.30 3.35 3.23
C GLY A 281 33.82 3.53 3.10
N PRO A 282 34.36 3.63 1.87
CA PRO A 282 35.72 4.11 1.68
C PRO A 282 35.75 5.65 1.71
N ASN A 283 36.51 6.20 2.66
CA ASN A 283 36.92 7.61 2.63
C ASN A 283 37.85 7.88 1.43
N PRO A 284 37.75 9.05 0.77
CA PRO A 284 38.81 9.56 -0.09
C PRO A 284 39.97 10.11 0.74
N ALA A 285 41.19 9.90 0.26
CA ALA A 285 42.42 10.43 0.84
C ALA A 285 42.45 11.97 0.72
N GLN A 286 42.67 12.62 1.86
CA GLN A 286 43.02 14.03 1.96
C GLN A 286 44.45 14.25 1.43
N GLN A 287 44.61 15.23 0.54
CA GLN A 287 45.87 15.92 0.32
C GLN A 287 45.81 17.29 0.99
N ALA A 288 46.90 17.63 1.69
CA ALA A 288 47.14 18.90 2.34
C ALA A 288 47.83 19.88 1.37
N ALA A 289 47.44 21.16 1.42
CA ALA A 289 48.25 22.36 1.10
C ALA A 289 47.38 23.59 1.42
N SER A 290 47.71 24.34 2.48
CA SER A 290 48.53 25.57 2.50
C SER A 290 47.71 26.86 2.39
N SER A 291 47.88 27.69 3.41
CA SER A 291 47.43 29.07 3.56
C SER A 291 48.05 30.03 2.53
N SER A 292 47.25 30.96 1.98
CA SER A 292 47.62 32.37 1.78
C SER A 292 46.47 33.21 1.18
N THR A 293 46.18 34.32 1.86
CA THR A 293 45.86 35.69 1.37
C THR A 293 44.96 35.93 0.15
N SER A 294 43.88 36.68 0.43
CA SER A 294 43.42 37.92 -0.24
C SER A 294 42.79 37.91 -1.64
N ASP A 295 41.74 38.73 -1.71
CA ASP A 295 41.25 39.54 -2.83
C ASP A 295 40.25 38.95 -3.85
N THR A 296 39.02 39.46 -3.67
CA THR A 296 38.08 39.93 -4.70
C THR A 296 38.58 39.92 -6.14
N THR A 297 38.16 38.93 -6.93
CA THR A 297 37.84 39.02 -8.38
C THR A 297 37.69 37.60 -8.92
N ASN A 298 36.46 37.08 -9.05
CA ASN A 298 36.16 35.91 -9.89
C ASN A 298 34.64 35.76 -10.10
N LEU A 299 34.07 36.62 -10.94
CA LEU A 299 32.67 36.59 -11.36
C LEU A 299 32.49 36.18 -12.84
N LEU A 300 33.53 35.61 -13.48
CA LEU A 300 33.54 35.38 -14.94
C LEU A 300 33.94 33.97 -15.42
N THR A 301 34.02 32.95 -14.54
CA THR A 301 34.52 31.61 -14.93
C THR A 301 33.45 30.51 -15.02
N THR A 302 32.15 30.84 -14.92
CA THR A 302 31.07 29.84 -14.80
C THR A 302 30.44 29.36 -16.12
N MET A 303 30.92 29.76 -17.30
CA MET A 303 30.33 29.33 -18.59
C MET A 303 31.09 28.23 -19.35
N VAL A 304 32.22 27.72 -18.84
CA VAL A 304 33.05 26.75 -19.56
C VAL A 304 32.54 25.27 -19.54
N PRO A 305 31.77 24.76 -18.55
CA PRO A 305 31.40 23.33 -18.57
C PRO A 305 30.30 22.96 -19.58
N VAL A 306 29.58 23.93 -20.17
CA VAL A 306 28.37 23.66 -20.97
C VAL A 306 28.70 23.23 -22.41
N MET A 307 29.88 23.57 -22.94
CA MET A 307 30.28 23.20 -24.31
C MET A 307 30.96 21.81 -24.39
N ALA A 308 31.49 21.27 -23.28
CA ALA A 308 32.23 20.00 -23.29
C ALA A 308 31.33 18.75 -23.32
N MET A 309 30.05 18.85 -22.93
CA MET A 309 29.13 17.70 -22.89
C MET A 309 28.53 17.29 -24.26
N MET A 310 28.68 18.10 -25.32
CA MET A 310 28.15 17.75 -26.64
C MET A 310 29.13 16.96 -27.53
N ALA A 311 30.41 16.90 -27.18
CA ALA A 311 31.43 16.23 -27.99
C ALA A 311 31.58 14.71 -27.72
N GLN A 312 30.98 14.17 -26.66
CA GLN A 312 31.16 12.76 -26.28
C GLN A 312 30.14 11.79 -26.89
N ASN A 313 29.19 12.27 -27.71
CA ASN A 313 28.08 11.45 -28.20
C ASN A 313 28.27 10.86 -29.61
N MET A 314 29.49 10.91 -30.18
CA MET A 314 29.75 10.41 -31.54
C MET A 314 30.86 9.35 -31.67
N ALA A 315 31.42 8.87 -30.56
CA ALA A 315 32.42 7.81 -30.61
C ALA A 315 32.05 6.70 -29.63
N SER A 316 31.50 5.59 -30.15
CA SER A 316 31.78 4.20 -29.74
C SER A 316 30.68 3.25 -30.26
N ASN A 317 30.80 2.84 -31.52
CA ASN A 317 30.09 1.69 -32.05
C ASN A 317 31.12 0.74 -32.69
N ILE A 318 31.97 0.15 -31.84
CA ILE A 318 32.85 -0.97 -32.21
C ILE A 318 32.58 -2.07 -31.20
N SER A 319 31.75 -3.04 -31.61
CA SER A 319 31.44 -4.23 -30.83
C SER A 319 32.63 -5.18 -30.84
N ALA A 320 33.19 -5.45 -29.67
CA ALA A 320 34.09 -6.58 -29.45
C ALA A 320 33.26 -7.85 -29.12
N PRO A 321 33.61 -9.03 -29.66
CA PRO A 321 32.89 -10.26 -29.38
C PRO A 321 33.18 -10.77 -27.95
N ALA A 322 32.12 -11.03 -27.19
CA ALA A 322 32.20 -11.55 -25.83
C ALA A 322 32.55 -13.06 -25.81
N PRO A 323 33.37 -13.53 -24.85
CA PRO A 323 33.75 -14.94 -24.74
C PRO A 323 32.58 -15.83 -24.27
N ALA A 324 32.48 -17.01 -24.87
CA ALA A 324 31.44 -18.01 -24.59
C ALA A 324 31.53 -18.55 -23.16
N ALA A 325 30.42 -18.48 -22.42
CA ALA A 325 30.30 -19.01 -21.06
C ALA A 325 30.13 -20.55 -21.06
N PRO A 326 30.68 -21.25 -20.06
CA PRO A 326 30.66 -22.71 -19.98
C PRO A 326 29.25 -23.26 -19.71
N ALA A 327 28.93 -24.36 -20.40
CA ALA A 327 27.67 -25.09 -20.31
C ALA A 327 27.39 -25.54 -18.87
N SER A 328 26.27 -25.09 -18.31
CA SER A 328 25.83 -25.43 -16.95
C SER A 328 25.23 -26.84 -16.90
N ALA A 329 25.62 -27.59 -15.86
CA ALA A 329 25.20 -28.97 -15.58
C ALA A 329 23.66 -29.18 -15.54
N PRO A 330 23.18 -30.41 -15.84
CA PRO A 330 21.77 -30.76 -15.88
C PRO A 330 21.10 -30.59 -14.51
N ARG A 331 19.91 -29.98 -14.53
CA ARG A 331 19.12 -29.64 -13.33
C ARG A 331 18.46 -30.88 -12.73
N SER A 332 18.50 -30.97 -11.41
CA SER A 332 17.75 -31.96 -10.63
C SER A 332 16.23 -31.83 -10.86
N PRO A 333 15.47 -32.94 -10.87
CA PRO A 333 14.03 -32.94 -11.09
C PRO A 333 13.28 -32.18 -9.98
N VAL A 334 12.35 -31.33 -10.40
CA VAL A 334 11.46 -30.56 -9.50
C VAL A 334 10.46 -31.52 -8.86
N PRO A 335 10.24 -31.48 -7.53
CA PRO A 335 9.26 -32.33 -6.88
C PRO A 335 7.84 -32.02 -7.41
N PRO A 336 6.99 -33.04 -7.62
CA PRO A 336 5.66 -32.87 -8.18
C PRO A 336 4.80 -31.99 -7.25
N SER A 337 4.27 -30.90 -7.80
CA SER A 337 3.24 -30.08 -7.16
C SER A 337 1.97 -30.90 -6.97
N SER A 338 1.26 -30.64 -5.86
CA SER A 338 -0.04 -31.25 -5.52
C SER A 338 -0.97 -31.35 -6.73
N PRO A 339 -1.72 -32.46 -6.85
CA PRO A 339 -2.63 -32.69 -7.98
C PRO A 339 -3.61 -31.51 -8.12
N PRO A 340 -3.98 -31.14 -9.35
CA PRO A 340 -5.04 -30.16 -9.56
C PRO A 340 -6.31 -30.63 -8.84
N PRO A 341 -7.08 -29.70 -8.23
CA PRO A 341 -8.36 -30.04 -7.63
C PRO A 341 -9.26 -30.73 -8.67
N ALA A 342 -10.13 -31.63 -8.21
CA ALA A 342 -11.09 -32.26 -9.09
C ALA A 342 -11.98 -31.20 -9.74
N ILE A 343 -12.41 -31.45 -10.99
CA ILE A 343 -13.26 -30.51 -11.75
C ILE A 343 -14.57 -30.21 -10.98
N GLU A 344 -15.05 -31.19 -10.21
CA GLU A 344 -16.26 -31.09 -9.39
C GLU A 344 -16.15 -30.06 -8.25
N ASP A 345 -14.94 -29.80 -7.75
CA ASP A 345 -14.70 -28.85 -6.66
C ASP A 345 -14.46 -27.41 -7.18
N ASP A 346 -14.30 -27.21 -8.49
CA ASP A 346 -13.89 -25.91 -9.05
C ASP A 346 -14.97 -24.84 -8.84
N LEU A 347 -16.26 -25.20 -8.88
CA LEU A 347 -17.36 -24.28 -8.62
C LEU A 347 -17.37 -23.77 -7.18
N ASP A 348 -17.09 -24.63 -6.20
CA ASP A 348 -17.09 -24.25 -4.78
C ASP A 348 -15.94 -23.29 -4.48
N VAL A 349 -14.74 -23.64 -4.95
CA VAL A 349 -13.54 -22.80 -4.78
C VAL A 349 -13.73 -21.46 -5.50
N PHE A 350 -14.34 -21.47 -6.69
CA PHE A 350 -14.67 -20.28 -7.44
C PHE A 350 -15.64 -19.38 -6.66
N MET A 351 -16.73 -19.93 -6.13
CA MET A 351 -17.73 -19.18 -5.38
C MET A 351 -17.10 -18.63 -4.09
N ASP A 352 -16.39 -19.42 -3.29
CA ASP A 352 -15.72 -18.92 -2.08
C ASP A 352 -14.76 -17.75 -2.38
N ALA A 353 -14.03 -17.83 -3.49
CA ALA A 353 -13.15 -16.74 -3.92
C ALA A 353 -13.92 -15.49 -4.36
N PHE A 354 -15.02 -15.65 -5.09
CA PHE A 354 -15.88 -14.54 -5.50
C PHE A 354 -16.44 -13.79 -4.29
N TRP A 355 -16.91 -14.55 -3.31
CA TRP A 355 -17.57 -14.04 -2.13
C TRP A 355 -16.60 -13.28 -1.21
N ARG A 356 -15.43 -13.86 -0.92
CA ARG A 356 -14.35 -13.16 -0.21
C ARG A 356 -13.94 -11.85 -0.91
N ALA A 357 -13.97 -11.82 -2.24
CA ALA A 357 -13.61 -10.63 -3.02
C ALA A 357 -14.70 -9.55 -3.08
N LYS A 358 -15.94 -9.86 -2.67
CA LYS A 358 -17.10 -8.96 -2.78
C LYS A 358 -17.84 -8.67 -1.49
N ASN A 359 -17.48 -9.33 -0.39
CA ASN A 359 -18.02 -9.10 0.95
C ASN A 359 -19.56 -9.14 1.00
N ILE A 360 -20.14 -10.18 0.40
CA ILE A 360 -21.58 -10.44 0.40
C ILE A 360 -21.88 -11.39 1.59
N ALA A 361 -23.08 -11.36 2.19
CA ALA A 361 -23.42 -12.13 3.39
C ALA A 361 -23.57 -13.65 3.16
N ASP A 362 -22.88 -14.46 3.98
CA ASP A 362 -22.69 -15.92 3.82
C ASP A 362 -23.97 -16.76 3.59
N THR A 363 -25.12 -16.32 4.10
CA THR A 363 -26.37 -17.09 3.98
C THR A 363 -26.92 -17.21 2.56
N CYS A 364 -26.56 -16.29 1.66
CA CYS A 364 -26.99 -16.34 0.26
C CYS A 364 -26.02 -17.17 -0.62
N ILE A 365 -24.88 -17.64 -0.09
CA ILE A 365 -23.86 -18.39 -0.84
C ILE A 365 -24.33 -19.79 -1.14
N ASP A 366 -24.71 -20.51 -0.09
CA ASP A 366 -24.84 -21.96 -0.15
C ASP A 366 -26.01 -22.34 -1.08
N ASN A 367 -27.13 -21.61 -0.97
CA ASN A 367 -28.25 -21.78 -1.90
C ASN A 367 -27.84 -21.47 -3.36
N ALA A 368 -27.05 -20.43 -3.60
CA ALA A 368 -26.58 -20.11 -4.95
C ALA A 368 -25.61 -21.18 -5.50
N LYS A 369 -24.75 -21.77 -4.64
CA LYS A 369 -23.87 -22.89 -5.01
C LYS A 369 -24.68 -24.11 -5.41
N ASP A 370 -25.66 -24.50 -4.59
CA ASP A 370 -26.51 -25.66 -4.83
C ASP A 370 -27.30 -25.52 -6.14
N GLN A 371 -27.95 -24.37 -6.35
CA GLN A 371 -28.73 -24.10 -7.56
C GLN A 371 -27.86 -24.08 -8.84
N LEU A 372 -26.65 -23.50 -8.76
CA LEU A 372 -25.72 -23.50 -9.89
C LEU A 372 -25.18 -24.91 -10.18
N ARG A 373 -24.92 -25.70 -9.13
CA ARG A 373 -24.47 -27.10 -9.24
C ARG A 373 -25.56 -27.98 -9.84
N ASP A 374 -26.80 -27.87 -9.36
CA ASP A 374 -27.95 -28.61 -9.88
C ASP A 374 -28.20 -28.29 -11.36
N ALA A 375 -27.96 -27.04 -11.77
CA ALA A 375 -28.04 -26.61 -13.15
C ALA A 375 -26.74 -26.86 -13.97
N SER A 376 -25.76 -27.56 -13.40
CA SER A 376 -24.48 -27.93 -14.04
C SER A 376 -23.69 -26.72 -14.59
N TYR A 377 -23.75 -25.58 -13.91
CA TYR A 377 -22.93 -24.42 -14.25
C TYR A 377 -21.50 -24.59 -13.74
N THR A 378 -20.54 -24.35 -14.62
CA THR A 378 -19.12 -24.23 -14.28
C THR A 378 -18.63 -22.79 -14.48
N PRO A 379 -17.50 -22.37 -13.86
CA PRO A 379 -17.02 -20.99 -13.97
C PRO A 379 -16.79 -20.51 -15.41
N ASP A 380 -16.35 -21.38 -16.31
CA ASP A 380 -16.22 -21.11 -17.75
C ASP A 380 -17.58 -20.84 -18.41
N ILE A 381 -18.61 -21.65 -18.15
CA ILE A 381 -19.97 -21.46 -18.67
C ILE A 381 -20.57 -20.14 -18.15
N ILE A 382 -20.41 -19.85 -16.85
CA ILE A 382 -20.94 -18.62 -16.23
C ILE A 382 -20.40 -17.35 -16.93
N CYS A 383 -19.17 -17.39 -17.43
CA CYS A 383 -18.54 -16.23 -18.07
C CYS A 383 -18.93 -16.04 -19.55
N GLU A 384 -19.62 -17.02 -20.14
CA GLU A 384 -20.03 -16.98 -21.54
C GLU A 384 -21.05 -15.86 -21.82
N PRO A 385 -20.98 -15.21 -23.00
CA PRO A 385 -21.99 -14.25 -23.43
C PRO A 385 -23.38 -14.88 -23.65
N SER A 386 -23.43 -16.18 -23.95
CA SER A 386 -24.65 -16.96 -24.23
C SER A 386 -25.56 -17.08 -23.00
N VAL A 387 -24.98 -17.11 -21.80
CA VAL A 387 -25.72 -17.23 -20.54
C VAL A 387 -26.38 -15.88 -20.20
N ALA A 388 -27.70 -15.83 -20.32
CA ALA A 388 -28.50 -14.65 -19.99
C ALA A 388 -28.34 -14.26 -18.50
N SER A 389 -28.22 -12.96 -18.21
CA SER A 389 -28.10 -12.48 -16.83
C SER A 389 -29.36 -12.79 -16.03
N GLU A 390 -30.55 -12.76 -16.65
CA GLU A 390 -31.82 -13.08 -16.01
C GLU A 390 -31.82 -14.51 -15.47
N ARG A 391 -31.25 -15.46 -16.22
CA ARG A 391 -31.18 -16.86 -15.79
C ARG A 391 -30.30 -17.04 -14.56
N LEU A 392 -29.17 -16.34 -14.50
CA LEU A 392 -28.29 -16.37 -13.32
C LEU A 392 -28.95 -15.68 -12.13
N MET A 393 -29.74 -14.62 -12.34
CA MET A 393 -30.52 -13.99 -11.27
C MET A 393 -31.57 -14.95 -10.70
N GLU A 394 -32.28 -15.70 -11.55
CA GLU A 394 -33.27 -16.70 -11.13
C GLU A 394 -32.64 -17.81 -10.28
N LEU A 395 -31.48 -18.32 -10.69
CA LEU A 395 -30.80 -19.42 -9.99
C LEU A 395 -30.16 -18.98 -8.67
N THR A 396 -29.52 -17.81 -8.67
CA THR A 396 -28.72 -17.37 -7.51
C THR A 396 -29.49 -16.48 -6.54
N GLY A 397 -30.63 -15.92 -6.97
CA GLY A 397 -31.33 -14.86 -6.21
C GLY A 397 -30.57 -13.54 -6.12
N PHE A 398 -29.45 -13.40 -6.85
CA PHE A 398 -28.64 -12.19 -6.81
C PHE A 398 -29.29 -11.05 -7.58
N ALA A 399 -29.06 -9.82 -7.10
CA ALA A 399 -29.37 -8.62 -7.88
C ALA A 399 -28.55 -8.58 -9.18
N GLU A 400 -29.11 -8.00 -10.24
CA GLU A 400 -28.51 -7.90 -11.58
C GLU A 400 -27.05 -7.42 -11.55
N GLY A 401 -26.76 -6.37 -10.78
CA GLY A 401 -25.39 -5.84 -10.64
C GLY A 401 -24.40 -6.80 -9.97
N VAL A 402 -24.86 -7.69 -9.09
CA VAL A 402 -24.03 -8.77 -8.51
C VAL A 402 -23.78 -9.85 -9.56
N VAL A 403 -24.79 -10.21 -10.36
CA VAL A 403 -24.65 -11.17 -11.46
C VAL A 403 -23.64 -10.70 -12.50
N HIS A 404 -23.67 -9.43 -12.92
CA HIS A 404 -22.65 -8.90 -13.82
C HIS A 404 -21.23 -8.96 -13.24
N ARG A 405 -21.09 -8.73 -11.93
CA ARG A 405 -19.81 -8.88 -11.23
C ARG A 405 -19.38 -10.34 -11.16
N LEU A 406 -20.32 -11.27 -10.96
CA LEU A 406 -20.08 -12.72 -10.99
C LEU A 406 -19.55 -13.14 -12.36
N LYS A 407 -20.22 -12.76 -13.47
CA LYS A 407 -19.75 -13.06 -14.84
C LYS A 407 -18.36 -12.51 -15.13
N LYS A 408 -18.07 -11.27 -14.69
CA LYS A 408 -16.76 -10.65 -14.84
C LYS A 408 -15.68 -11.39 -14.03
N PHE A 409 -16.02 -11.81 -12.81
CA PHE A 409 -15.10 -12.55 -11.95
C PHE A 409 -14.83 -13.95 -12.50
N ALA A 410 -15.86 -14.65 -12.98
CA ALA A 410 -15.77 -15.94 -13.67
C ALA A 410 -14.77 -15.89 -14.84
N ARG A 411 -14.87 -14.88 -15.70
CA ARG A 411 -13.92 -14.71 -16.82
C ARG A 411 -12.47 -14.56 -16.35
N GLN A 412 -12.24 -13.80 -15.27
CA GLN A 412 -10.90 -13.61 -14.71
C GLN A 412 -10.39 -14.87 -14.02
N TRP A 413 -11.28 -15.65 -13.40
CA TRP A 413 -10.97 -16.92 -12.76
C TRP A 413 -10.55 -17.96 -13.80
N SER A 414 -11.38 -18.21 -14.82
CA SER A 414 -11.09 -19.19 -15.86
C SER A 414 -9.76 -18.89 -16.58
N GLY A 415 -9.49 -17.62 -16.91
CA GLY A 415 -8.21 -17.22 -17.51
C GLY A 415 -6.99 -17.48 -16.61
N LYS A 416 -7.14 -17.40 -15.28
CA LYS A 416 -6.07 -17.77 -14.33
C LYS A 416 -5.86 -19.28 -14.26
N ILE A 417 -6.93 -20.07 -14.32
CA ILE A 417 -6.86 -21.53 -14.31
C ILE A 417 -6.23 -22.05 -15.60
N GLU A 418 -6.70 -21.60 -16.77
CA GLU A 418 -6.09 -21.93 -18.07
C GLU A 418 -4.61 -21.57 -18.12
N GLY A 419 -4.25 -20.37 -17.65
CA GLY A 419 -2.85 -19.93 -17.59
C GLY A 419 -1.98 -20.80 -16.67
N LYS A 420 -2.55 -21.44 -15.65
CA LYS A 420 -1.85 -22.42 -14.81
C LYS A 420 -1.75 -23.78 -15.50
N SER A 421 -2.82 -24.24 -16.16
CA SER A 421 -2.86 -25.52 -16.88
C SER A 421 -1.88 -25.54 -18.06
N ALA A 422 -1.85 -24.46 -18.86
CA ALA A 422 -0.91 -24.29 -19.97
C ALA A 422 0.56 -24.35 -19.52
N ARG A 423 0.90 -23.79 -18.35
CA ARG A 423 2.25 -23.86 -17.77
C ARG A 423 2.64 -25.25 -17.30
N ARG A 424 1.66 -26.10 -16.99
CA ARG A 424 1.87 -27.48 -16.54
C ARG A 424 1.91 -28.47 -17.70
N GLY A 425 1.65 -28.03 -18.94
CA GLY A 425 1.54 -28.92 -20.10
C GLY A 425 0.34 -29.86 -20.01
N ILE A 426 -0.65 -29.52 -19.17
CA ILE A 426 -1.91 -30.27 -19.07
C ILE A 426 -2.86 -29.60 -20.07
N SER A 427 -2.93 -30.14 -21.29
CA SER A 427 -4.03 -29.85 -22.20
C SER A 427 -5.22 -30.71 -21.78
N PHE A 428 -6.34 -30.09 -21.48
CA PHE A 428 -7.62 -30.77 -21.27
C PHE A 428 -8.26 -31.12 -22.61
#